data_AF-A0A661VL11-F1
#
_entry.id   AF-A0A661VL11-F1
#
_cell.length_a   1.000
_cell.length_b   1.000
_cell.length_c   1.000
_cell.angle_alpha   90.00
_cell.angle_beta   90.00
_cell.angle_gamma   90.00
#
_symmetry.space_group_name_H-M   'P 1'
#
loop_
_entity.id
_entity.type
_entity.pdbx_description
1 polymer ?
#
loop_
_entity_poly.entity_id
_entity_poly.type
_entity_poly.pdbx_seq_one_letter_code
_entity_poly.pdbx_strand_id
1 'polypeptide(L)'
;MTPEEEEGVIKKAYEFISKHGLEEAALLILYSVKPMAPLGGALGRFFLGPLIPFIGHREETIITAFEQPENIEKLIQMIETKRREDKERKKEEQRRAAEKKGPKTGFRRFWPF
;
A
#
# COMPACT_ATOMS: atom_id res chain seq x y z
N MET A 1 -10.76 -15.80 -15.71
CA MET A 1 -10.08 -14.49 -15.74
C MET A 1 -8.80 -14.66 -16.54
N THR A 2 -8.42 -13.73 -17.41
CA THR A 2 -7.13 -13.80 -18.10
C THR A 2 -6.01 -13.21 -17.22
N PRO A 3 -4.73 -13.62 -17.40
CA PRO A 3 -3.62 -13.03 -16.66
C PRO A 3 -3.51 -11.50 -16.82
N GLU A 4 -3.86 -10.98 -18.00
CA GLU A 4 -3.87 -9.54 -18.28
C GLU A 4 -4.97 -8.80 -17.51
N GLU A 5 -6.15 -9.41 -17.38
CA GLU A 5 -7.24 -8.88 -16.57
C GLU A 5 -6.85 -8.85 -15.09
N GLU A 6 -6.15 -9.89 -14.60
CA GLU A 6 -5.71 -9.98 -13.20
C GLU A 6 -4.71 -8.89 -12.87
N GLU A 7 -3.72 -8.73 -13.73
CA GLU A 7 -2.73 -7.66 -13.62
C GLU A 7 -3.38 -6.28 -13.67
N GLY A 8 -4.39 -6.10 -14.53
CA GLY A 8 -5.19 -4.88 -14.61
C GLY A 8 -5.93 -4.56 -13.30
N VAL A 9 -6.47 -5.55 -12.61
CA VAL A 9 -7.14 -5.38 -11.31
C VAL A 9 -6.13 -5.01 -10.21
N ILE A 10 -5.00 -5.73 -10.14
CA ILE A 10 -3.93 -5.47 -9.16
C ILE A 10 -3.39 -4.06 -9.33
N LYS A 11 -3.13 -3.65 -10.58
CA LYS A 11 -2.63 -2.31 -10.90
C LYS A 11 -3.61 -1.23 -10.47
N LYS A 12 -4.91 -1.39 -10.75
CA LYS A 12 -5.95 -0.45 -10.31
C LYS A 12 -6.04 -0.34 -8.79
N ALA A 13 -5.94 -1.48 -8.08
CA ALA A 13 -5.91 -1.48 -6.63
C ALA A 13 -4.69 -0.72 -6.09
N TYR A 14 -3.50 -0.97 -6.65
CA TYR A 14 -2.28 -0.24 -6.32
C TYR A 14 -2.41 1.27 -6.58
N GLU A 15 -2.93 1.67 -7.73
CA GLU A 15 -3.15 3.08 -8.08
C GLU A 15 -4.13 3.76 -7.11
N PHE A 16 -5.22 3.09 -6.74
CA PHE A 16 -6.19 3.59 -5.79
C PHE A 16 -5.56 3.80 -4.40
N ILE A 17 -4.85 2.80 -3.88
CA ILE A 17 -4.18 2.86 -2.57
C ILE A 17 -3.16 4.00 -2.55
N SER A 18 -2.32 4.04 -3.59
CA SER A 18 -1.29 5.07 -3.79
C SER A 18 -1.85 6.48 -3.82
N LYS A 19 -2.96 6.68 -4.55
CA LYS A 19 -3.55 7.99 -4.75
C LYS A 19 -4.13 8.57 -3.45
N HIS A 20 -4.59 7.71 -2.55
CA HIS A 20 -5.29 8.10 -1.32
C HIS A 20 -4.42 8.03 -0.07
N GLY A 21 -3.13 7.69 -0.18
CA GLY A 21 -2.22 7.60 0.97
C GLY A 21 -2.58 6.45 1.92
N LEU A 22 -3.13 5.35 1.38
CA LEU A 22 -3.63 4.22 2.16
C LEU A 22 -2.60 3.08 2.30
N GLU A 23 -1.34 3.30 1.95
CA GLU A 23 -0.30 2.27 1.87
C GLU A 23 -0.12 1.52 3.20
N GLU A 24 -0.02 2.21 4.33
CA GLU A 24 0.11 1.60 5.65
C GLU A 24 -1.10 0.74 6.03
N ALA A 25 -2.32 1.26 5.82
CA ALA A 25 -3.55 0.55 6.15
C ALA A 25 -3.73 -0.67 5.23
N ALA A 26 -3.43 -0.51 3.95
CA ALA A 26 -3.46 -1.60 2.98
C ALA A 26 -2.46 -2.70 3.34
N LEU A 27 -1.21 -2.36 3.67
CA LEU A 27 -0.21 -3.35 4.10
C LEU A 27 -0.65 -4.10 5.36
N LEU A 28 -1.20 -3.41 6.35
CA LEU A 28 -1.71 -4.05 7.57
C LEU A 28 -2.77 -5.11 7.25
N ILE A 29 -3.75 -4.74 6.42
CA ILE A 29 -4.82 -5.65 6.00
C ILE A 29 -4.24 -6.79 5.16
N LEU A 30 -3.45 -6.49 4.14
CA LEU A 30 -2.87 -7.49 3.22
C LEU A 30 -1.98 -8.50 3.97
N TYR A 31 -1.17 -8.06 4.95
CA TYR A 31 -0.39 -8.97 5.79
C TYR A 31 -1.25 -9.83 6.70
N SER A 32 -2.37 -9.30 7.22
CA SER A 32 -3.29 -10.06 8.07
C SER A 32 -4.04 -11.15 7.30
N VAL A 33 -4.32 -10.93 6.01
CA VAL A 33 -5.06 -11.87 5.16
C VAL A 33 -4.15 -12.73 4.29
N LYS A 34 -2.85 -12.41 4.17
CA LYS A 34 -1.85 -13.21 3.43
C LYS A 34 -1.90 -14.71 3.75
N PRO A 35 -1.91 -15.18 5.02
CA PRO A 35 -1.99 -16.62 5.31
C PRO A 35 -3.33 -17.25 4.92
N MET A 36 -4.35 -16.43 4.66
CA MET A 36 -5.70 -16.86 4.31
C MET A 36 -5.97 -16.77 2.80
N ALA A 37 -5.01 -16.35 1.99
CA ALA A 37 -5.16 -16.24 0.54
C ALA A 37 -5.63 -17.55 -0.14
N PRO A 38 -5.19 -18.76 0.26
CA PRO A 38 -5.74 -20.01 -0.27
C PRO A 38 -7.24 -20.22 0.05
N LEU A 39 -7.78 -19.51 1.04
CA LEU A 39 -9.20 -19.48 1.40
C LEU A 39 -9.92 -18.24 0.80
N GLY A 40 -9.24 -17.49 -0.06
CA GLY A 40 -9.62 -16.16 -0.54
C GLY A 40 -11.00 -16.09 -1.21
N GLY A 41 -11.47 -17.19 -1.80
CA GLY A 41 -12.77 -17.22 -2.47
C GLY A 41 -13.96 -17.26 -1.53
N ALA A 42 -13.77 -17.89 -0.36
CA ALA A 42 -14.78 -17.94 0.70
C ALA A 42 -14.72 -16.65 1.54
N LEU A 43 -13.52 -16.15 1.83
CA LEU A 43 -13.34 -14.92 2.62
C LEU A 43 -13.70 -13.66 1.83
N GLY A 44 -13.38 -13.60 0.53
CA GLY A 44 -13.81 -12.52 -0.35
C GLY A 44 -15.33 -12.40 -0.40
N ARG A 45 -16.04 -13.53 -0.51
CA ARG A 45 -17.51 -13.55 -0.40
C ARG A 45 -18.02 -13.19 0.99
N PHE A 46 -17.33 -13.59 2.06
CA PHE A 46 -17.73 -13.28 3.43
C PHE A 46 -17.58 -11.78 3.77
N PHE A 47 -16.44 -11.18 3.41
CA PHE A 47 -16.13 -9.77 3.72
C PHE A 47 -16.75 -8.79 2.72
N LEU A 48 -16.76 -9.13 1.43
CA LEU A 48 -17.33 -8.26 0.39
C LEU A 48 -18.82 -8.52 0.16
N GLY A 49 -19.36 -9.66 0.62
CA GLY A 49 -20.77 -10.04 0.51
C GLY A 49 -21.74 -8.94 0.96
N PRO A 50 -21.58 -8.37 2.17
CA PRO A 50 -22.41 -7.27 2.64
C PRO A 50 -22.29 -5.97 1.81
N LEU A 51 -21.21 -5.83 1.04
CA LEU A 51 -20.95 -4.67 0.19
C LEU A 51 -21.39 -4.89 -1.27
N ILE A 52 -21.75 -6.12 -1.67
CA ILE A 52 -22.20 -6.50 -3.02
C ILE A 52 -23.23 -5.52 -3.63
N PRO A 53 -24.28 -5.09 -2.91
CA PRO A 53 -25.26 -4.15 -3.46
C PRO A 53 -24.66 -2.80 -3.90
N PHE A 54 -23.50 -2.43 -3.37
CA PHE A 54 -22.84 -1.15 -3.63
C PHE A 54 -21.70 -1.24 -4.64
N ILE A 55 -21.09 -2.41 -4.85
CA ILE A 55 -19.90 -2.58 -5.70
C ILE A 55 -20.27 -3.03 -7.14
N GLY A 56 -21.50 -3.55 -7.34
CA GLY A 56 -21.98 -4.06 -8.63
C GLY A 56 -21.30 -5.38 -9.04
N HIS A 57 -21.74 -5.99 -10.15
CA HIS A 57 -21.36 -7.35 -10.63
C HIS A 57 -19.86 -7.57 -10.99
N ARG A 58 -18.93 -6.78 -10.44
CA ARG A 58 -17.48 -6.99 -10.56
C ARG A 58 -16.88 -7.74 -9.37
N GLU A 59 -17.70 -8.15 -8.41
CA GLU A 59 -17.27 -8.90 -7.22
C GLU A 59 -16.50 -10.17 -7.57
N GLU A 60 -17.00 -10.98 -8.51
CA GLU A 60 -16.33 -12.24 -8.88
C GLU A 60 -14.94 -11.97 -9.47
N THR A 61 -14.79 -10.92 -10.27
CA THR A 61 -13.49 -10.55 -10.87
C THR A 61 -12.48 -10.12 -9.81
N ILE A 62 -12.90 -9.32 -8.81
CA ILE A 62 -12.03 -8.86 -7.73
C ILE A 62 -11.68 -10.02 -6.79
N ILE A 63 -12.66 -10.83 -6.42
CA ILE A 63 -12.47 -11.98 -5.54
C ILE A 63 -11.52 -12.99 -6.21
N THR A 64 -11.75 -13.31 -7.49
CA THR A 64 -10.89 -14.25 -8.24
C THR A 64 -9.46 -13.73 -8.38
N ALA A 65 -9.28 -12.41 -8.62
CA ALA A 65 -7.94 -11.84 -8.74
C ALA A 65 -7.13 -11.94 -7.43
N PHE A 66 -7.78 -11.81 -6.27
CA PHE A 66 -7.14 -11.87 -4.96
C PHE A 66 -7.22 -13.25 -4.28
N GLU A 67 -7.84 -14.25 -4.93
CA GLU A 67 -7.79 -15.66 -4.52
C GLU A 67 -6.38 -16.25 -4.68
N GLN A 68 -5.61 -15.77 -5.65
CA GLN A 68 -4.23 -16.24 -5.87
C GLN A 68 -3.28 -15.54 -4.88
N PRO A 69 -2.60 -16.27 -3.97
CA PRO A 69 -1.64 -15.69 -3.03
C PRO A 69 -0.57 -14.84 -3.71
N GLU A 70 -0.17 -15.22 -4.92
CA GLU A 70 0.83 -14.55 -5.74
C GLU A 70 0.41 -13.13 -6.10
N ASN A 71 -0.90 -12.90 -6.32
CA ASN A 71 -1.42 -11.59 -6.69
C ASN A 71 -1.48 -10.64 -5.48
N ILE A 72 -1.75 -11.18 -4.28
CA ILE A 72 -1.62 -10.44 -3.02
C ILE A 72 -0.15 -10.07 -2.78
N GLU A 73 0.78 -11.00 -3.01
CA GLU A 73 2.22 -10.73 -2.86
C GLU A 73 2.71 -9.66 -3.83
N LYS A 74 2.28 -9.71 -5.10
CA LYS A 74 2.57 -8.65 -6.09
C LYS A 74 2.09 -7.29 -5.59
N LEU A 75 0.85 -7.20 -5.11
CA LEU A 75 0.30 -5.94 -4.59
C LEU A 75 1.10 -5.42 -3.38
N ILE A 76 1.42 -6.29 -2.42
CA ILE A 76 2.26 -5.95 -1.27
C ILE A 76 3.62 -5.39 -1.73
N GLN A 77 4.30 -6.06 -2.66
CA GLN A 77 5.60 -5.63 -3.18
C GLN A 77 5.54 -4.26 -3.87
N MET A 78 4.49 -4.01 -4.66
CA MET A 78 4.29 -2.70 -5.31
C MET A 78 4.13 -1.58 -4.28
N ILE A 79 3.31 -1.81 -3.24
CA ILE A 79 3.08 -0.84 -2.16
C ILE A 79 4.37 -0.61 -1.35
N GLU A 80 5.11 -1.66 -1.01
CA GLU A 80 6.36 -1.53 -0.27
C GLU A 80 7.43 -0.77 -1.03
N THR A 81 7.59 -1.05 -2.33
CA THR A 81 8.59 -0.40 -3.18
C THR A 81 8.34 1.10 -3.22
N LYS A 82 7.11 1.51 -3.53
CA LYS A 82 6.71 2.92 -3.51
C LYS A 82 6.97 3.58 -2.16
N ARG A 83 6.61 2.90 -1.06
CA ARG A 83 6.81 3.43 0.29
C ARG A 83 8.29 3.62 0.63
N ARG A 84 9.17 2.73 0.17
CA ARG A 84 10.62 2.88 0.34
C ARG A 84 11.11 4.09 -0.45
N GLU A 85 10.72 4.22 -1.71
CA GLU A 85 11.04 5.38 -2.55
C GLU A 85 10.58 6.70 -1.93
N ASP A 86 9.33 6.77 -1.44
CA ASP A 86 8.78 7.98 -0.83
C ASP A 86 9.52 8.35 0.47
N LYS A 87 9.95 7.36 1.26
CA LYS A 87 10.79 7.59 2.45
C LYS A 87 12.18 8.10 2.07
N GLU A 88 12.78 7.57 1.03
CA GLU A 88 14.09 8.00 0.53
C GLU A 88 14.04 9.43 0.00
N ARG A 89 13.04 9.74 -0.82
CA ARG A 89 12.79 11.10 -1.33
C ARG A 89 12.62 12.11 -0.20
N LYS A 90 11.78 11.80 0.80
CA LYS A 90 11.59 12.66 1.98
C LYS A 90 12.87 12.87 2.77
N LYS A 91 13.70 11.82 2.95
CA LYS A 91 15.00 11.94 3.62
C LYS A 91 15.97 12.83 2.84
N GLU A 92 16.00 12.70 1.53
CA GLU A 92 16.87 13.52 0.67
C GLU A 92 16.44 14.99 0.68
N GLU A 93 15.15 15.27 0.60
CA GLU A 93 14.60 16.62 0.74
C GLU A 93 14.95 17.25 2.09
N GLN A 94 14.85 16.48 3.19
CA GLN A 94 15.25 16.93 4.52
C GLN A 94 16.75 17.23 4.62
N ARG A 95 17.61 16.40 4.02
CA ARG A 95 19.06 16.64 3.97
C ARG A 95 19.37 17.92 3.20
N ARG A 96 18.81 18.09 2.00
CA ARG A 96 18.96 19.30 1.19
C ARG A 96 18.44 20.55 1.91
N ALA A 97 17.33 20.43 2.66
CA ALA A 97 16.79 21.53 3.46
C ALA A 97 17.66 21.86 4.69
N ALA A 98 18.29 20.86 5.32
CA ALA A 98 19.22 21.05 6.44
C ALA A 98 20.54 21.69 5.99
N GLU A 99 21.09 21.26 4.85
CA GLU A 99 22.29 21.84 4.23
C GLU A 99 22.06 23.31 3.86
N LYS A 100 20.89 23.65 3.30
CA LYS A 100 20.51 25.05 3.00
C LYS A 100 20.31 25.93 4.24
N LYS A 101 20.00 25.36 5.40
CA LYS A 101 19.73 26.13 6.63
C LYS A 101 20.97 26.47 7.46
N GLY A 102 22.16 25.97 7.07
CA GLY A 102 23.42 26.23 7.76
C GLY A 102 23.47 25.73 9.22
N PRO A 103 24.64 25.65 9.84
CA PRO A 103 24.74 25.25 11.25
C PRO A 103 24.03 26.28 12.14
N LYS A 104 23.02 25.85 12.90
CA LYS A 104 22.34 26.68 13.91
C LYS A 104 23.31 26.97 15.07
N THR A 105 24.12 28.01 14.91
CA THR A 105 25.10 28.54 15.87
C THR A 105 24.49 29.15 17.15
N GLY A 106 23.19 28.98 17.40
CA GLY A 106 22.48 29.61 18.51
C GLY A 106 22.41 28.81 19.82
N PHE A 107 22.52 27.46 19.79
CA PHE A 107 22.32 26.65 21.01
C PHE A 107 23.54 26.64 21.95
N ARG A 108 24.74 26.93 21.43
CA ARG A 108 25.98 27.01 22.24
C ARG A 108 26.10 28.29 23.07
N ARG A 109 25.22 29.29 22.87
CA ARG A 109 25.29 30.58 23.57
C ARG A 109 24.48 30.61 24.88
N PHE A 110 23.66 29.58 25.15
CA PHE A 110 22.77 29.50 26.30
C PHE A 110 23.09 28.36 27.29
N TRP A 111 24.30 27.79 27.23
CA TRP A 111 24.70 26.70 28.10
C TRP A 111 25.63 27.20 29.21
N PRO A 112 25.20 27.24 30.50
CA PRO A 112 25.99 27.80 31.59
C PRO A 112 26.79 26.76 32.39
N PHE A 113 27.09 25.57 31.82
CA PHE A 113 27.85 24.51 32.49
C PHE A 113 28.91 23.87 31.59
#